data_AF-A0A9E4NL32-F1
#
_entry.id   AF-A0A9E4NL32-F1
#
_cell.length_a   1.000
_cell.length_b   1.000
_cell.length_c   1.000
_cell.angle_alpha   90.00
_cell.angle_beta   90.00
_cell.angle_gamma   90.00
#
_symmetry.space_group_name_H-M   'P 1'
#
loop_
_entity.id
_entity.type
_entity.pdbx_description
1 polymer ?
#
loop_
_entity_poly.entity_id
_entity_poly.type
_entity_poly.pdbx_seq_one_letter_code
_entity_poly.pdbx_strand_id
1 'polypeptide(L)'
;MNRLILSFVLLMTGSSLLWAEPSLFGVPMHSKGANTFYISGKIGNMAPTEFMVDTGSSYMTINENTLAELQAVGNPRYLRDLKGVLANGAEMLVPVYTITDVLIGEKCLLEEVEVAVFPGKTRQILGLSALLKTAPFTFSAEPPQLQLSNCNLMEMATDSQQQTQLAAGISTPN
;
A
#
# COMPACT_ATOMS: atom_id res chain seq x y z
N MET A 1 15.39 74.53 4.58
CA MET A 1 13.98 74.37 4.98
C MET A 1 13.41 73.22 4.16
N ASN A 2 12.90 72.19 4.86
CA ASN A 2 12.19 70.99 4.41
C ASN A 2 12.84 70.02 3.40
N ARG A 3 13.48 68.98 3.97
CA ARG A 3 13.41 67.59 3.48
C ARG A 3 12.41 66.83 4.37
N LEU A 4 12.10 65.57 4.01
CA LEU A 4 11.38 64.53 4.78
C LEU A 4 9.82 64.60 4.62
N ILE A 5 9.02 63.54 4.35
CA ILE A 5 9.08 62.11 4.74
C ILE A 5 8.17 61.21 3.86
N LEU A 6 8.71 60.01 3.58
CA LEU A 6 8.16 58.66 3.35
C LEU A 6 6.87 58.44 2.53
N SER A 7 7.06 57.84 1.35
CA SER A 7 6.18 56.79 0.81
C SER A 7 6.30 55.52 1.66
N PHE A 8 5.19 55.08 2.25
CA PHE A 8 5.07 53.78 2.92
C PHE A 8 4.76 52.72 1.84
N VAL A 9 5.79 52.09 1.29
CA VAL A 9 5.64 50.92 0.40
C VAL A 9 5.43 49.70 1.30
N LEU A 10 4.17 49.28 1.42
CA LEU A 10 3.74 48.08 2.12
C LEU A 10 4.20 46.86 1.30
N LEU A 11 5.34 46.26 1.66
CA LEU A 11 5.76 44.95 1.16
C LEU A 11 4.79 43.89 1.69
N MET A 12 3.76 43.56 0.90
CA MET A 12 2.98 42.34 1.06
C MET A 12 3.85 41.15 0.65
N THR A 13 4.66 40.64 1.58
CA THR A 13 5.31 39.34 1.45
C THR A 13 4.23 38.26 1.52
N GLY A 14 3.72 37.86 0.35
CA GLY A 14 2.84 36.71 0.23
C GLY A 14 3.57 35.45 0.69
N SER A 15 3.18 34.92 1.85
CA SER A 15 3.61 33.59 2.28
C SER A 15 2.92 32.57 1.38
N SER A 16 3.61 32.07 0.37
CA SER A 16 3.16 30.91 -0.39
C SER A 16 3.16 29.72 0.56
N LEU A 17 1.98 29.28 0.99
CA LEU A 17 1.80 27.97 1.60
C LEU A 17 2.07 26.94 0.50
N LEU A 18 3.23 26.28 0.56
CA LEU A 18 3.48 25.08 -0.23
C LEU A 18 2.65 23.95 0.36
N TRP A 19 1.53 23.62 -0.27
CA TRP A 19 0.84 22.36 0.00
C TRP A 19 1.64 21.23 -0.66
N ALA A 20 2.09 20.26 0.15
CA ALA A 20 2.68 19.05 -0.40
C ALA A 20 1.55 18.21 -1.01
N GLU A 21 1.59 18.02 -2.33
CA GLU A 21 0.69 17.07 -2.99
C GLU A 21 1.02 15.65 -2.47
N PRO A 22 0.02 14.86 -2.07
CA PRO A 22 0.26 13.49 -1.65
C PRO A 22 0.91 12.72 -2.80
N SER A 23 2.02 12.03 -2.52
CA SER A 23 2.71 11.22 -3.51
C SER A 23 1.80 10.08 -3.97
N LEU A 24 1.41 10.07 -5.25
CA LEU A 24 0.60 9.00 -5.82
C LEU A 24 1.51 7.84 -6.27
N PHE A 25 1.34 6.68 -5.64
CA PHE A 25 1.96 5.42 -6.01
C PHE A 25 1.00 4.61 -6.89
N GLY A 26 1.38 4.38 -8.14
CA GLY A 26 0.59 3.61 -9.09
C GLY A 26 0.96 2.13 -9.08
N VAL A 27 -0.03 1.26 -8.88
CA VAL A 27 0.09 -0.20 -8.95
C VAL A 27 -0.63 -0.69 -10.20
N PRO A 28 0.07 -1.35 -11.14
CA PRO A 28 -0.59 -1.91 -12.32
C PRO A 28 -1.56 -3.01 -11.88
N MET A 29 -2.78 -2.95 -12.41
CA MET A 29 -3.76 -4.01 -12.22
C MET A 29 -3.81 -4.89 -13.46
N HIS A 30 -4.16 -6.16 -13.28
CA HIS A 30 -4.42 -7.06 -14.38
C HIS A 30 -5.78 -7.74 -14.22
N SER A 31 -6.48 -7.94 -15.34
CA SER A 31 -7.76 -8.65 -15.36
C SER A 31 -7.52 -10.14 -15.60
N LYS A 32 -8.27 -10.98 -14.87
CA LYS A 32 -8.33 -12.44 -15.12
C LYS A 32 -9.66 -12.87 -15.75
N GLY A 33 -10.38 -11.93 -16.34
CA GLY A 33 -11.75 -12.11 -16.81
C GLY A 33 -12.80 -11.82 -15.73
N ALA A 34 -14.08 -11.96 -16.11
CA ALA A 34 -15.23 -11.71 -15.23
C ALA A 34 -15.27 -10.30 -14.59
N ASN A 35 -14.69 -9.28 -15.23
CA ASN A 35 -14.63 -7.90 -14.74
C ASN A 35 -14.01 -7.77 -13.34
N THR A 36 -13.03 -8.61 -13.04
CA THR A 36 -12.27 -8.56 -11.77
C THR A 36 -10.82 -8.17 -12.04
N PHE A 37 -10.27 -7.34 -11.16
CA PHE A 37 -8.92 -6.81 -11.26
C PHE A 37 -8.08 -7.30 -10.09
N TYR A 38 -6.83 -7.61 -10.38
CA TYR A 38 -5.88 -8.15 -9.42
C TYR A 38 -4.61 -7.33 -9.41
N ILE A 39 -3.96 -7.31 -8.26
CA ILE A 39 -2.62 -6.75 -8.08
C ILE A 39 -1.72 -7.80 -7.44
N SER A 40 -0.44 -7.74 -7.76
CA SER A 40 0.58 -8.47 -7.04
C SER A 40 0.80 -7.86 -5.65
N GLY A 41 1.20 -8.69 -4.69
CA GLY A 41 1.63 -8.23 -3.38
C GLY A 41 2.17 -9.38 -2.53
N LYS A 42 2.32 -9.12 -1.23
CA LYS A 42 2.89 -10.07 -0.27
C LYS A 42 2.24 -9.89 1.09
N ILE A 43 2.11 -10.98 1.85
CA ILE A 43 1.62 -10.96 3.23
C ILE A 43 2.77 -11.42 4.14
N GLY A 44 3.17 -10.58 5.10
CA GLY A 44 4.32 -10.85 5.96
C GLY A 44 5.56 -11.25 5.16
N ASN A 45 6.15 -12.39 5.52
CA ASN A 45 7.31 -12.97 4.82
C ASN A 45 6.95 -14.14 3.89
N MET A 46 5.68 -14.29 3.53
CA MET A 46 5.22 -15.35 2.63
C MET A 46 5.71 -15.14 1.19
N ALA A 47 5.55 -16.16 0.35
CA ALA A 47 5.73 -16.04 -1.08
C ALA A 47 4.77 -14.97 -1.68
N PRO A 48 5.14 -14.32 -2.80
CA PRO A 48 4.24 -13.39 -3.49
C PRO A 48 2.88 -14.02 -3.78
N THR A 49 1.83 -13.21 -3.66
CA THR A 49 0.44 -13.59 -3.91
C THR A 49 -0.28 -12.50 -4.69
N GLU A 50 -1.52 -12.76 -5.08
CA GLU A 50 -2.36 -11.80 -5.76
C GLU A 50 -3.60 -11.49 -4.94
N PHE A 51 -3.95 -10.21 -4.91
CA PHE A 51 -5.17 -9.74 -4.29
C PHE A 51 -6.16 -9.32 -5.36
N MET A 52 -7.38 -9.83 -5.30
CA MET A 52 -8.49 -9.25 -6.05
C MET A 52 -8.85 -7.90 -5.41
N VAL A 53 -8.82 -6.82 -6.18
CA VAL A 53 -9.25 -5.50 -5.69
C VAL A 53 -10.77 -5.45 -5.72
N ASP A 54 -11.40 -5.23 -4.56
CA ASP A 54 -12.86 -5.27 -4.44
C ASP A 54 -13.36 -4.15 -3.52
N THR A 55 -13.83 -3.07 -4.12
CA THR A 55 -14.44 -1.94 -3.41
C THR A 55 -15.83 -2.26 -2.85
N GLY A 56 -16.44 -3.39 -3.24
CA GLY A 56 -17.69 -3.90 -2.67
C GLY A 56 -17.48 -4.73 -1.39
N SER A 57 -16.25 -5.14 -1.10
CA SER A 57 -15.89 -5.87 0.12
C SER A 57 -15.45 -4.92 1.23
N SER A 58 -16.10 -4.99 2.40
CA SER A 58 -15.77 -4.11 3.53
C SER A 58 -14.40 -4.39 4.14
N TYR A 59 -14.00 -5.66 4.23
CA TYR A 59 -12.73 -6.08 4.83
C TYR A 59 -11.78 -6.65 3.79
N MET A 60 -10.49 -6.49 4.03
CA MET A 60 -9.49 -7.37 3.43
C MET A 60 -9.74 -8.80 3.90
N THR A 61 -9.67 -9.76 2.98
CA THR A 61 -9.87 -11.17 3.30
C THR A 61 -8.67 -12.01 2.93
N ILE A 62 -8.34 -12.96 3.79
CA ILE A 62 -7.40 -14.04 3.50
C ILE A 62 -8.11 -15.38 3.64
N ASN A 63 -7.54 -16.44 3.08
CA ASN A 63 -8.04 -17.79 3.29
C ASN A 63 -7.36 -18.51 4.48
N GLU A 64 -7.97 -19.60 4.95
CA GLU A 64 -7.45 -20.42 6.07
C GLU A 64 -6.03 -20.93 5.84
N ASN A 65 -5.68 -21.30 4.60
CA ASN A 65 -4.31 -21.74 4.28
C ASN A 65 -3.29 -20.62 4.55
N THR A 66 -3.63 -19.38 4.18
CA THR A 66 -2.79 -18.20 4.44
C THR A 66 -2.66 -17.96 5.93
N LEU A 67 -3.76 -18.06 6.69
CA LEU A 67 -3.70 -17.92 8.14
C LEU A 67 -2.79 -18.98 8.76
N ALA A 68 -2.89 -20.24 8.32
CA ALA A 68 -2.06 -21.33 8.82
C ALA A 68 -0.56 -21.07 8.55
N GLU A 69 -0.21 -20.58 7.36
CA GLU A 69 1.16 -20.18 7.03
C GLU A 69 1.64 -19.01 7.92
N LEU A 70 0.79 -17.99 8.13
CA LEU A 70 1.10 -16.86 9.00
C LEU A 70 1.31 -17.29 10.46
N GLN A 71 0.52 -18.24 10.95
CA GLN A 71 0.67 -18.81 12.30
C GLN A 71 1.93 -19.66 12.45
N ALA A 72 2.46 -20.22 11.36
CA ALA A 72 3.68 -21.02 11.40
C ALA A 72 4.95 -20.18 11.50
N VAL A 73 4.95 -18.96 10.94
CA VAL A 73 6.14 -18.09 10.86
C VAL A 73 6.04 -16.83 11.71
N GLY A 74 4.85 -16.50 12.21
CA GLY A 74 4.57 -15.29 12.97
C GLY A 74 3.45 -15.49 13.97
N ASN A 75 2.90 -14.39 14.47
CA ASN A 75 1.85 -14.40 15.49
C ASN A 75 0.69 -13.48 15.07
N PRO A 76 -0.11 -13.86 14.04
CA PRO A 76 -1.33 -13.12 13.73
C PRO A 76 -2.23 -13.09 14.97
N ARG A 77 -2.69 -11.89 15.34
CA ARG A 77 -3.42 -11.67 16.59
C ARG A 77 -4.92 -11.74 16.34
N TYR A 78 -5.59 -12.72 16.93
CA TYR A 78 -7.05 -12.79 16.90
C TYR A 78 -7.66 -11.52 17.51
N LEU A 79 -8.67 -10.96 16.84
CA LEU A 79 -9.41 -9.80 17.32
C LEU A 79 -10.81 -10.19 17.80
N ARG A 80 -11.59 -10.80 16.92
CA ARG A 80 -13.03 -11.07 17.11
C ARG A 80 -13.57 -11.91 15.97
N ASP A 81 -14.80 -12.40 16.12
CA ASP A 81 -15.57 -12.93 15.00
C ASP A 81 -16.36 -11.81 14.31
N LEU A 82 -16.50 -11.92 13.00
CA LEU A 82 -17.30 -11.03 12.16
C LEU A 82 -18.42 -11.85 11.53
N LYS A 83 -19.66 -11.36 11.65
CA LYS A 83 -20.77 -11.84 10.82
C LYS A 83 -20.71 -11.14 9.47
N GLY A 84 -20.26 -11.84 8.44
CA GLY A 84 -20.25 -11.38 7.05
C GLY A 84 -21.53 -11.77 6.33
N VAL A 85 -21.91 -10.96 5.33
CA VAL A 85 -22.95 -11.29 4.33
C VAL A 85 -22.25 -11.45 2.99
N LEU A 86 -22.37 -12.62 2.40
CA LEU A 86 -21.79 -12.93 1.10
C LEU A 86 -22.59 -12.26 -0.03
N ALA A 87 -21.99 -12.19 -1.23
CA ALA A 87 -22.65 -11.64 -2.41
C ALA A 87 -23.94 -12.39 -2.80
N ASN A 88 -24.12 -13.64 -2.37
CA ASN A 88 -25.34 -14.42 -2.57
C ASN A 88 -26.37 -14.24 -1.43
N GLY A 89 -26.12 -13.33 -0.49
CA GLY A 89 -26.99 -13.05 0.67
C GLY A 89 -26.82 -14.03 1.84
N ALA A 90 -25.99 -15.08 1.72
CA ALA A 90 -25.74 -15.99 2.82
C ALA A 90 -24.95 -15.31 3.94
N GLU A 91 -25.30 -15.60 5.18
CA GLU A 91 -24.56 -15.13 6.35
C GLU A 91 -23.50 -16.15 6.75
N MET A 92 -22.33 -15.66 7.18
CA MET A 92 -21.24 -16.49 7.67
C MET A 92 -20.53 -15.82 8.83
N LEU A 93 -20.14 -16.58 9.85
CA LEU A 93 -19.21 -16.13 10.88
C LEU A 93 -17.78 -16.46 10.46
N VAL A 94 -16.93 -15.44 10.40
CA VAL A 94 -15.51 -15.55 10.04
C VAL A 94 -14.65 -14.88 11.11
N PRO A 95 -13.52 -15.48 11.54
CA PRO A 95 -12.65 -14.83 12.49
C PRO A 95 -11.85 -13.70 11.83
N VAL A 96 -11.59 -12.65 12.58
CA VAL A 96 -10.77 -11.50 12.17
C VAL A 96 -9.48 -11.51 12.95
N TYR A 97 -8.37 -11.35 12.24
CA TYR A 97 -7.03 -11.24 12.79
C TYR A 97 -6.39 -9.90 12.42
N THR A 98 -5.49 -9.41 13.26
CA THR A 98 -4.49 -8.41 12.86
C THR A 98 -3.24 -9.14 12.38
N ILE A 99 -2.74 -8.75 11.22
CA ILE A 99 -1.45 -9.19 10.67
C ILE A 99 -0.50 -7.99 10.58
N THR A 100 0.79 -8.27 10.72
CA THR A 100 1.81 -7.22 10.84
C THR A 100 1.96 -6.44 9.54
N ASP A 101 2.18 -7.12 8.42
CA ASP A 101 2.60 -6.48 7.16
C ASP A 101 1.84 -7.01 5.94
N VAL A 102 1.37 -6.11 5.09
CA VAL A 102 0.87 -6.40 3.74
C VAL A 102 1.56 -5.47 2.75
N LEU A 103 2.32 -6.04 1.82
CA LEU A 103 2.92 -5.31 0.71
C LEU A 103 1.97 -5.31 -0.48
N ILE A 104 1.60 -4.12 -0.94
CA ILE A 104 0.77 -3.87 -2.11
C ILE A 104 1.67 -3.40 -3.27
N GLY A 105 1.59 -4.12 -4.40
CA GLY A 105 2.53 -3.94 -5.49
C GLY A 105 3.95 -4.26 -5.02
N GLU A 106 4.89 -3.36 -5.29
CA GLU A 106 6.30 -3.54 -4.96
C GLU A 106 6.76 -2.76 -3.72
N LYS A 107 6.01 -1.71 -3.33
CA LYS A 107 6.52 -0.72 -2.36
C LYS A 107 5.52 -0.29 -1.30
N CYS A 108 4.22 -0.45 -1.51
CA CYS A 108 3.24 0.10 -0.57
C CYS A 108 3.05 -0.86 0.61
N LEU A 109 3.74 -0.61 1.72
CA LEU A 109 3.62 -1.41 2.94
C LEU A 109 2.46 -0.91 3.78
N LEU A 110 1.54 -1.82 4.13
CA LEU A 110 0.50 -1.60 5.12
C LEU A 110 0.85 -2.35 6.40
N GLU A 111 0.83 -1.64 7.51
CA GLU A 111 1.09 -2.20 8.84
C GLU A 111 -0.22 -2.38 9.62
N GLU A 112 -0.22 -3.36 10.54
CA GLU A 112 -1.33 -3.68 11.45
C GLU A 112 -2.68 -3.77 10.72
N VAL A 113 -2.77 -4.72 9.77
CA VAL A 113 -3.92 -4.87 8.88
C VAL A 113 -4.92 -5.86 9.47
N GLU A 114 -6.19 -5.46 9.56
CA GLU A 114 -7.29 -6.38 9.90
C GLU A 114 -7.69 -7.21 8.68
N VAL A 115 -7.67 -8.53 8.84
CA VAL A 115 -8.05 -9.50 7.80
C VAL A 115 -9.13 -10.44 8.32
N ALA A 116 -10.21 -10.58 7.55
CA ALA A 116 -11.23 -11.61 7.78
C ALA A 116 -10.79 -12.92 7.11
N VAL A 117 -10.92 -14.05 7.82
CA VAL A 117 -10.42 -15.34 7.34
C VAL A 117 -11.57 -16.19 6.81
N PHE A 118 -11.56 -16.45 5.50
CA PHE A 118 -12.58 -17.24 4.82
C PHE A 118 -12.14 -18.70 4.67
N PRO A 119 -13.11 -19.64 4.68
CA PRO A 119 -12.80 -21.06 4.66
C PRO A 119 -12.17 -21.55 3.35
N GLY A 120 -11.29 -22.54 3.45
CA GLY A 120 -10.72 -23.24 2.30
C GLY A 120 -9.66 -22.44 1.52
N LYS A 121 -9.81 -22.40 0.18
CA LYS A 121 -8.84 -21.80 -0.76
C LYS A 121 -9.43 -20.63 -1.53
N THR A 122 -10.30 -19.85 -0.90
CA THR A 122 -10.83 -18.64 -1.53
C THR A 122 -9.70 -17.69 -1.91
N ARG A 123 -9.90 -16.92 -2.97
CA ARG A 123 -8.98 -15.85 -3.35
C ARG A 123 -8.82 -14.83 -2.23
N GLN A 124 -7.65 -14.20 -2.17
CA GLN A 124 -7.41 -13.06 -1.28
C GLN A 124 -8.11 -11.83 -1.87
N ILE A 125 -8.71 -11.02 -1.01
CA ILE A 125 -9.44 -9.82 -1.44
C ILE A 125 -8.83 -8.61 -0.75
N LEU A 126 -8.44 -7.61 -1.53
CA LEU A 126 -8.10 -6.29 -1.05
C LEU A 126 -9.39 -5.45 -0.98
N GLY A 127 -10.04 -5.52 0.17
CA GLY A 127 -11.27 -4.79 0.47
C GLY A 127 -11.01 -3.37 0.99
N LEU A 128 -12.10 -2.64 1.24
CA LEU A 128 -12.07 -1.23 1.65
C LEU A 128 -11.29 -0.99 2.95
N SER A 129 -11.31 -1.89 3.94
CA SER A 129 -10.56 -1.71 5.18
C SER A 129 -9.05 -1.50 4.96
N ALA A 130 -8.46 -2.20 3.98
CA ALA A 130 -7.06 -2.04 3.60
C ALA A 130 -6.87 -0.87 2.64
N LEU A 131 -7.74 -0.70 1.63
CA LEU A 131 -7.67 0.42 0.69
C LEU A 131 -7.74 1.78 1.39
N LEU A 132 -8.59 1.93 2.41
CA LEU A 132 -8.73 3.18 3.15
C LEU A 132 -7.47 3.57 3.93
N LYS A 133 -6.58 2.63 4.29
CA LYS A 133 -5.28 2.96 4.88
C LYS A 133 -4.38 3.73 3.91
N THR A 134 -4.62 3.60 2.61
CA THR A 134 -3.86 4.28 1.55
C THR A 134 -4.55 5.53 1.03
N ALA A 135 -5.69 5.91 1.60
CA ALA A 135 -6.53 6.98 1.08
C ALA A 135 -5.80 8.34 0.99
N PRO A 136 -6.08 9.17 -0.03
CA PRO A 136 -6.99 8.87 -1.13
C PRO A 136 -6.45 7.76 -2.05
N PHE A 137 -7.36 6.97 -2.62
CA PHE A 137 -7.02 5.94 -3.61
C PHE A 137 -7.94 6.06 -4.83
N THR A 138 -7.43 5.68 -5.99
CA THR A 138 -8.17 5.68 -7.26
C THR A 138 -8.11 4.31 -7.90
N PHE A 139 -9.28 3.75 -8.22
CA PHE A 139 -9.40 2.57 -9.07
C PHE A 139 -9.68 3.00 -10.51
N SER A 140 -8.76 2.72 -11.42
CA SER A 140 -8.93 2.95 -12.85
C SER A 140 -9.02 1.62 -13.59
N ALA A 141 -10.13 1.40 -14.29
CA ALA A 141 -10.29 0.22 -15.16
C ALA A 141 -9.57 0.38 -16.51
N GLU A 142 -9.34 1.63 -16.95
CA GLU A 142 -8.71 1.95 -18.24
C GLU A 142 -7.87 3.24 -18.13
N PRO A 143 -6.52 3.16 -18.14
CA PRO A 143 -5.73 1.93 -18.05
C PRO A 143 -5.93 1.24 -16.68
N PRO A 144 -5.84 -0.10 -16.60
CA PRO A 144 -5.93 -0.85 -15.35
C PRO A 144 -4.85 -0.44 -14.32
N GLN A 145 -5.22 0.39 -13.36
CA GLN A 145 -4.30 0.90 -12.34
C GLN A 145 -5.00 1.20 -11.02
N LEU A 146 -4.34 0.88 -9.91
CA LEU A 146 -4.71 1.31 -8.57
C LEU A 146 -3.72 2.39 -8.12
N GLN A 147 -4.19 3.60 -7.88
CA GLN A 147 -3.37 4.70 -7.36
C GLN A 147 -3.59 4.83 -5.86
N LEU A 148 -2.50 4.97 -5.11
CA LEU A 148 -2.48 4.94 -3.64
C LEU A 148 -1.67 6.14 -3.15
N SER A 149 -2.14 6.89 -2.16
CA SER A 149 -1.41 8.07 -1.66
C SER A 149 -0.58 7.77 -0.41
N ASN A 150 -1.22 7.32 0.66
CA ASN A 150 -0.59 7.16 1.97
C ASN A 150 0.07 5.78 2.11
N CYS A 151 1.02 5.50 1.22
CA CYS A 151 1.82 4.28 1.27
C CYS A 151 3.11 4.53 2.04
N ASN A 152 3.36 3.74 3.08
CA ASN A 152 4.70 3.62 3.64
C ASN A 152 5.56 2.91 2.58
N LEU A 153 6.33 3.69 1.82
CA LEU A 153 7.15 3.14 0.76
C LEU A 153 8.27 2.32 1.39
N MET A 154 8.20 1.01 1.20
CA MET A 154 9.30 0.13 1.58
C MET A 154 10.49 0.50 0.71
N GLU A 155 11.51 1.08 1.36
CA GLU A 155 12.76 1.39 0.70
C GLU A 155 13.43 0.06 0.39
N MET A 156 13.41 -0.32 -0.89
CA MET A 156 14.19 -1.45 -1.34
C MET A 156 15.65 -1.11 -1.05
N ALA A 157 16.28 -1.86 -0.13
CA ALA A 157 17.72 -1.85 0.05
C ALA A 157 18.34 -2.15 -1.31
N THR A 158 18.75 -1.10 -2.01
CA THR A 158 19.42 -1.21 -3.29
C THR A 158 20.88 -1.41 -2.94
N ASP A 159 21.39 -2.61 -3.20
CA ASP A 159 22.79 -3.00 -2.97
C ASP A 159 23.70 -2.33 -4.02
N SER A 160 23.66 -1.00 -4.10
CA SER A 160 24.33 -0.18 -5.12
C SER A 160 25.40 0.76 -4.54
N GLN A 161 25.93 0.48 -3.35
CA GLN A 161 27.12 1.15 -2.80
C GLN A 161 28.46 0.47 -3.16
N GLN A 162 28.54 -0.28 -4.26
CA GLN A 162 29.81 -0.86 -4.70
C GLN A 162 30.14 -0.63 -6.18
N GLN A 163 29.94 0.61 -6.66
CA GLN A 163 30.46 1.02 -7.97
C GLN A 163 31.00 2.46 -7.96
N THR A 164 31.97 2.76 -7.08
CA THR A 164 32.81 3.96 -7.20
C THR A 164 34.28 3.75 -6.79
N GLN A 165 34.78 2.51 -6.73
CA GLN A 165 36.21 2.24 -6.44
C GLN A 165 36.96 1.45 -7.54
N LEU A 166 36.51 1.51 -8.79
CA LEU A 166 37.29 0.97 -9.94
C LEU A 166 37.74 2.03 -10.96
N ALA A 167 37.69 3.32 -10.62
CA ALA A 167 38.07 4.40 -11.55
C ALA A 167 39.31 5.23 -11.13
N ALA A 168 40.07 4.82 -10.11
CA ALA A 168 41.31 5.52 -9.75
C ALA A 168 42.34 4.54 -9.18
N GLY A 169 43.23 4.02 -10.04
CA GLY A 169 44.29 3.15 -9.53
C GLY A 169 45.12 2.39 -10.56
N ILE A 170 45.40 2.94 -11.75
CA ILE A 170 46.56 2.51 -12.54
C ILE A 170 47.30 3.78 -12.99
N SER A 171 48.15 4.30 -12.10
CA SER A 171 49.30 5.10 -12.51
C SER A 171 50.55 4.30 -12.19
N THR A 172 51.24 3.83 -13.22
CA THR A 172 52.64 3.40 -13.15
C THR A 172 53.51 4.53 -12.60
N PRO A 173 54.54 4.23 -11.80
CA PRO A 173 55.88 4.35 -12.38
C PRO A 173 56.92 3.32 -11.90
N ASN A 174 57.98 3.26 -12.72
CA ASN A 174 59.27 2.57 -12.67
C ASN A 174 59.34 1.14 -13.19
#